data_AF-A0A820PTY7-F1
#
_entry.id   AF-A0A820PTY7-F1
#
_cell.length_a   1.000
_cell.length_b   1.000
_cell.length_c   1.000
_cell.angle_alpha   90.00
_cell.angle_beta   90.00
_cell.angle_gamma   90.00
#
_symmetry.space_group_name_H-M   'P 1'
#
loop_
_entity.id
_entity.type
_entity.pdbx_description
1 polymer ?
#
loop_
_entity_poly.entity_id
_entity_poly.type
_entity_poly.pdbx_seq_one_letter_code
_entity_poly.pdbx_strand_id
1 'polypeptide(L)'
;RVQASIPMDVIQKVKEFYNNDSISWQAPGKRDCITVRENGIRVKYQKRFLLFNIREVHQLFVQDNPGASISRSSFAEFRPTYVLPKKTLAHRICICVTHENVNLLLKALSGHVQGLTNSLNTFLSKSILQCVKQLKDKTPSYLRHVYIKRKQSQYFEDIKTNARDNTVVCQVDYAENFAMDNQDQIQSAHWGKKFVSIFTAYAWFGGSGGDGQSFGLVSNSITHNLFDSSVFRYLKGNVKKRDSVTLGQTEDLPDNETVCSCTKAIT
;
A
#
# COMPACT_ATOMS: atom_id res chain seq x y z
N ARG A 1 30.63 -17.43 -24.33
CA ARG A 1 29.18 -17.25 -24.53
C ARG A 1 28.90 -15.76 -24.36
N VAL A 2 28.66 -15.03 -25.45
CA VAL A 2 28.43 -13.58 -25.41
C VAL A 2 27.05 -13.36 -24.78
N GLN A 3 26.98 -12.85 -23.55
CA GLN A 3 25.72 -12.33 -23.02
C GLN A 3 25.32 -11.18 -23.92
N ALA A 4 24.21 -11.32 -24.65
CA ALA A 4 23.64 -10.19 -25.37
C ALA A 4 23.38 -9.08 -24.35
N SER A 5 24.04 -7.94 -24.54
CA SER A 5 23.83 -6.73 -23.76
C SER A 5 22.34 -6.42 -23.77
N ILE A 6 21.71 -6.44 -22.60
CA ILE A 6 20.28 -6.13 -22.47
C ILE A 6 20.11 -4.63 -22.74
N PRO A 7 19.15 -4.21 -23.58
CA PRO A 7 18.95 -2.79 -23.87
C PRO A 7 18.74 -1.97 -22.60
N MET A 8 19.34 -0.78 -22.54
CA MET A 8 19.25 0.10 -21.36
C MET A 8 17.80 0.50 -21.05
N ASP A 9 16.95 0.63 -22.08
CA ASP A 9 15.50 0.85 -21.95
C ASP A 9 14.82 -0.25 -21.14
N VAL A 10 15.18 -1.52 -21.39
CA VAL A 10 14.63 -2.67 -20.66
C VAL A 10 15.07 -2.64 -19.20
N ILE A 11 16.33 -2.29 -18.93
CA ILE A 11 16.85 -2.19 -17.55
C ILE A 11 16.11 -1.10 -16.78
N GLN A 12 15.84 0.04 -17.42
CA GLN A 12 15.10 1.14 -16.81
C GLN A 12 13.65 0.72 -16.48
N LYS A 13 12.96 0.09 -17.43
CA LYS A 13 11.62 -0.48 -17.21
C LYS A 13 11.58 -1.49 -16.07
N VAL A 14 12.62 -2.34 -15.94
CA VAL A 14 12.71 -3.29 -14.82
C VAL A 14 12.83 -2.57 -13.48
N LYS A 15 13.67 -1.53 -13.39
CA LYS A 15 13.82 -0.74 -12.15
C LYS A 15 12.52 -0.02 -11.78
N GLU A 16 11.85 0.58 -12.76
CA GLU A 16 10.54 1.23 -12.58
C GLU A 16 9.49 0.21 -12.14
N PHE A 17 9.45 -0.97 -12.75
CA PHE A 17 8.54 -2.04 -12.37
C PHE A 17 8.74 -2.50 -10.92
N TYR A 18 10.00 -2.62 -10.47
CA TYR A 18 10.28 -2.93 -9.07
C TYR A 18 9.86 -1.81 -8.11
N ASN A 19 9.91 -0.55 -8.54
CA ASN A 19 9.51 0.60 -7.72
C ASN A 19 8.00 0.87 -7.71
N ASN A 20 7.22 0.17 -8.53
CA ASN A 20 5.77 0.26 -8.53
C ASN A 20 5.19 -0.27 -7.20
N ASP A 21 4.29 0.50 -6.60
CA ASP A 21 3.58 0.17 -5.36
C ASP A 21 2.70 -1.09 -5.46
N SER A 22 2.32 -1.47 -6.67
CA SER A 22 1.62 -2.74 -6.96
C SER A 22 2.55 -3.97 -6.95
N ILE A 23 3.87 -3.78 -6.93
CA ILE A 23 4.90 -4.84 -6.99
C ILE A 23 5.72 -4.89 -5.70
N SER A 24 6.11 -3.73 -5.18
CA SER A 24 6.83 -3.60 -3.91
C SER A 24 6.18 -2.55 -3.03
N TRP A 25 6.20 -2.77 -1.73
CA TRP A 25 5.69 -1.84 -0.73
C TRP A 25 6.85 -1.09 -0.06
N GLN A 26 6.74 0.23 0.04
CA GLN A 26 7.73 1.06 0.72
C GLN A 26 7.54 1.03 2.24
N ALA A 27 8.63 0.82 2.97
CA ALA A 27 8.61 0.83 4.42
C ALA A 27 8.26 2.25 4.94
N PRO A 28 7.38 2.40 5.93
CA PRO A 28 6.93 3.70 6.41
C PRO A 28 7.93 4.35 7.38
N GLY A 29 8.78 3.55 8.03
CA GLY A 29 9.68 4.04 9.07
C GLY A 29 10.78 4.93 8.51
N LYS A 30 10.95 6.15 9.03
CA LYS A 30 12.06 7.05 8.65
C LYS A 30 13.47 6.45 8.87
N ARG A 31 13.58 5.43 9.72
CA ARG A 31 14.82 4.68 9.97
C ARG A 31 15.01 3.48 9.03
N ASP A 32 13.97 3.07 8.31
CA ASP A 32 14.02 1.98 7.35
C ASP A 32 14.61 2.42 6.01
N CYS A 33 15.85 2.88 6.05
CA CYS A 33 16.56 3.31 4.86
C CYS A 33 17.79 2.40 4.60
N ILE A 34 18.22 2.35 3.35
CA ILE A 34 19.44 1.72 2.88
C ILE A 34 20.24 2.77 2.12
N THR A 35 21.51 2.92 2.48
CA THR A 35 22.44 3.79 1.75
C THR A 35 23.11 2.99 0.65
N VAL A 36 22.96 3.43 -0.59
CA VAL A 36 23.55 2.79 -1.78
C VAL A 36 24.57 3.75 -2.39
N ARG A 37 25.69 3.20 -2.88
CA ARG A 37 26.65 3.98 -3.68
C ARG A 37 26.26 3.90 -5.14
N GLU A 38 25.86 5.02 -5.72
CA GLU A 38 25.57 5.17 -7.14
C GLU A 38 26.54 6.20 -7.72
N ASN A 39 27.31 5.82 -8.75
CA ASN A 39 28.29 6.69 -9.41
C ASN A 39 29.28 7.37 -8.43
N GLY A 40 29.66 6.68 -7.35
CA GLY A 40 30.54 7.20 -6.30
C GLY A 40 29.85 8.05 -5.23
N ILE A 41 28.60 8.45 -5.44
CA ILE A 41 27.81 9.24 -4.51
C ILE A 41 27.01 8.32 -3.58
N ARG A 42 26.98 8.64 -2.29
CA ARG A 42 26.14 7.93 -1.31
C ARG A 42 24.72 8.51 -1.38
N VAL A 43 23.79 7.73 -1.90
CA VAL A 43 22.37 8.07 -1.96
C VAL A 43 21.61 7.23 -0.94
N LYS A 44 20.71 7.86 -0.19
CA LYS A 44 19.91 7.19 0.84
C LYS A 44 18.53 6.89 0.29
N TYR A 45 18.19 5.61 0.18
CA TYR A 45 16.90 5.12 -0.30
C TYR A 45 16.05 4.57 0.85
N GLN A 46 14.74 4.74 0.78
CA GLN A 46 13.81 4.06 1.67
C GLN A 46 13.72 2.57 1.29
N LYS A 47 13.70 1.67 2.28
CA LYS A 47 13.53 0.24 2.03
C LYS A 47 12.20 -0.01 1.34
N ARG A 48 12.21 -0.91 0.36
CA ARG A 48 11.00 -1.46 -0.25
C ARG A 48 11.01 -2.98 -0.08
N PHE A 49 9.83 -3.59 -0.01
CA PHE A 49 9.67 -5.03 0.14
C PHE A 49 8.78 -5.58 -0.95
N LEU A 50 9.22 -6.63 -1.65
CA LEU A 50 8.41 -7.27 -2.67
C LEU A 50 7.12 -7.87 -2.09
N LEU A 51 5.99 -7.65 -2.77
CA LEU A 51 4.69 -8.24 -2.43
C LEU A 51 4.63 -9.73 -2.81
N PHE A 52 5.33 -10.07 -3.88
CA PHE A 52 5.38 -11.37 -4.52
C PHE A 52 6.80 -11.94 -4.49
N ASN A 53 6.96 -13.22 -4.82
CA ASN A 53 8.30 -13.79 -5.02
C ASN A 53 8.88 -13.34 -6.37
N ILE A 54 10.20 -13.43 -6.55
CA ILE A 54 10.88 -12.94 -7.77
C ILE A 54 10.35 -13.64 -9.04
N ARG A 55 9.93 -14.91 -8.93
CA ARG A 55 9.39 -15.67 -10.06
C ARG A 55 8.04 -15.10 -10.50
N GLU A 56 7.15 -14.81 -9.55
CA GLU A 56 5.85 -14.18 -9.80
C GLU A 56 6.02 -12.77 -10.36
N VAL A 57 6.93 -11.97 -9.78
CA VAL A 57 7.22 -10.61 -10.27
C VAL A 57 7.73 -10.64 -11.72
N HIS A 58 8.61 -11.59 -12.07
CA HIS A 58 9.08 -11.74 -13.45
C HIS A 58 7.95 -12.13 -14.41
N GLN A 59 7.05 -13.03 -14.00
CA GLN A 59 5.88 -13.40 -14.81
C GLN A 59 4.96 -12.19 -15.06
N LEU A 60 4.70 -11.37 -14.03
CA LEU A 60 3.93 -10.14 -14.17
C LEU A 60 4.63 -9.15 -15.11
N PHE A 61 5.95 -8.99 -14.99
CA PHE A 61 6.71 -8.10 -15.87
C PHE A 61 6.59 -8.49 -17.35
N VAL A 62 6.74 -9.79 -17.66
CA VAL A 62 6.62 -10.31 -19.03
C VAL A 62 5.19 -10.17 -19.55
N GLN A 63 4.18 -10.34 -18.69
CA GLN A 63 2.78 -10.13 -19.05
C GLN A 63 2.48 -8.66 -19.38
N ASP A 64 3.00 -7.73 -18.58
CA ASP A 64 2.78 -6.30 -18.78
C ASP A 64 3.66 -5.72 -19.90
N ASN A 65 4.76 -6.39 -20.24
CA ASN A 65 5.74 -5.97 -21.25
C ASN A 65 6.07 -7.12 -22.22
N PRO A 66 5.13 -7.54 -23.09
CA PRO A 66 5.34 -8.68 -23.99
C PRO A 66 6.48 -8.50 -25.00
N GLY A 67 6.96 -7.26 -25.22
CA GLY A 67 8.11 -6.95 -26.09
C GLY A 67 9.48 -6.95 -25.40
N ALA A 68 9.54 -7.06 -24.07
CA ALA A 68 10.79 -7.01 -23.31
C ALA A 68 11.31 -8.43 -23.01
N SER A 69 12.21 -8.94 -23.86
CA SER A 69 12.83 -10.26 -23.64
C SER A 69 13.93 -10.18 -22.58
N ILE A 70 13.63 -10.61 -21.35
CA ILE A 70 14.59 -10.71 -20.25
C ILE A 70 14.51 -12.06 -19.53
N SER A 71 15.67 -12.66 -19.26
CA SER A 71 15.76 -13.89 -18.46
C SER A 71 15.46 -13.62 -16.98
N ARG A 72 14.92 -14.62 -16.27
CA ARG A 72 14.65 -14.50 -14.82
C ARG A 72 15.91 -14.19 -14.00
N SER A 73 17.06 -14.73 -14.38
CA SER A 73 18.33 -14.49 -13.68
C SER A 73 18.75 -13.03 -13.84
N SER A 74 18.77 -12.52 -15.07
CA SER A 74 19.09 -11.12 -15.36
C SER A 74 18.09 -10.17 -14.70
N PHE A 75 16.79 -10.50 -14.72
CA PHE A 75 15.75 -9.72 -14.04
C PHE A 75 15.96 -9.62 -12.52
N ALA A 76 16.46 -10.69 -11.90
CA ALA A 76 16.78 -10.70 -10.47
C ALA A 76 18.03 -9.89 -10.14
N GLU A 77 19.00 -9.82 -11.05
CA GLU A 77 20.24 -9.04 -10.91
C GLU A 77 19.98 -7.53 -11.03
N PHE A 78 19.09 -7.11 -11.93
CA PHE A 78 18.73 -5.69 -12.08
C PHE A 78 17.80 -5.16 -10.98
N ARG A 79 17.45 -5.99 -9.99
CA ARG A 79 16.68 -5.54 -8.83
C ARG A 79 17.49 -4.52 -8.03
N PRO A 80 16.93 -3.31 -7.77
CA PRO A 80 17.59 -2.34 -6.91
C PRO A 80 17.87 -2.92 -5.51
N THR A 81 19.02 -2.57 -4.93
CA THR A 81 19.48 -3.10 -3.63
C THR A 81 18.58 -2.72 -2.46
N TYR A 82 17.89 -1.58 -2.56
CA TYR A 82 16.91 -1.13 -1.58
C TYR A 82 15.55 -1.85 -1.70
N VAL A 83 15.33 -2.64 -2.76
CA VAL A 83 14.14 -3.50 -2.92
C VAL A 83 14.46 -4.89 -2.40
N LEU A 84 13.97 -5.16 -1.18
CA LEU A 84 14.21 -6.38 -0.43
C LEU A 84 13.18 -7.46 -0.80
N PRO A 85 13.58 -8.74 -0.85
CA PRO A 85 12.63 -9.82 -1.05
C PRO A 85 11.68 -9.97 0.14
N LYS A 86 10.47 -10.49 -0.13
CA LYS A 86 9.39 -10.70 0.84
C LYS A 86 9.83 -11.40 2.13
N LYS A 87 10.76 -12.37 2.02
CA LYS A 87 11.29 -13.14 3.16
C LYS A 87 12.00 -12.29 4.21
N THR A 88 12.48 -11.10 3.83
CA THR A 88 13.24 -10.21 4.72
C THR A 88 12.31 -9.35 5.58
N LEU A 89 11.01 -9.35 5.30
CA LEU A 89 10.03 -8.59 6.05
C LEU A 89 9.63 -9.36 7.33
N ALA A 90 9.76 -8.71 8.49
CA ALA A 90 9.41 -9.30 9.78
C ALA A 90 7.89 -9.41 10.05
N HIS A 91 7.05 -8.68 9.29
CA HIS A 91 5.60 -8.56 9.53
C HIS A 91 4.77 -8.77 8.25
N ARG A 92 3.45 -9.03 8.39
CA ARG A 92 2.56 -9.30 7.25
C ARG A 92 2.22 -8.01 6.49
N ILE A 93 2.45 -8.03 5.18
CA ILE A 93 2.28 -6.93 4.20
C ILE A 93 0.87 -6.34 4.16
N CYS A 94 -0.15 -7.15 4.43
CA CYS A 94 -1.53 -6.70 4.45
C CYS A 94 -2.28 -7.45 5.56
N ILE A 95 -2.96 -6.69 6.41
CA ILE A 95 -3.73 -7.20 7.57
C ILE A 95 -5.24 -7.02 7.29
N CYS A 96 -5.63 -6.72 6.05
CA CYS A 96 -7.06 -6.62 5.77
C CYS A 96 -7.74 -7.98 5.90
N VAL A 97 -8.96 -7.97 6.43
CA VAL A 97 -9.77 -9.16 6.66
C VAL A 97 -9.91 -10.00 5.39
N THR A 98 -10.07 -9.36 4.23
CA THR A 98 -10.20 -10.03 2.93
C THR A 98 -8.95 -10.84 2.55
N HIS A 99 -7.74 -10.29 2.73
CA HIS A 99 -6.49 -10.99 2.46
C HIS A 99 -6.19 -12.06 3.51
N GLU A 100 -6.40 -11.76 4.80
CA GLU A 100 -6.12 -12.71 5.88
C GLU A 100 -7.06 -13.92 5.79
N ASN A 101 -8.35 -13.73 5.54
CA ASN A 101 -9.30 -14.84 5.39
C ASN A 101 -8.94 -15.78 4.23
N VAL A 102 -8.57 -15.23 3.07
CA VAL A 102 -8.13 -16.06 1.92
C VAL A 102 -6.81 -16.78 2.24
N ASN A 103 -5.86 -16.11 2.88
CA ASN A 103 -4.61 -16.74 3.31
C ASN A 103 -4.83 -17.88 4.32
N LEU A 104 -5.76 -17.71 5.26
CA LEU A 104 -6.12 -18.74 6.23
C LEU A 104 -6.75 -19.96 5.54
N LEU A 105 -7.65 -19.75 4.56
CA LEU A 105 -8.22 -20.83 3.76
C LEU A 105 -7.14 -21.58 2.95
N LEU A 106 -6.21 -20.87 2.32
CA LEU A 106 -5.10 -21.48 1.58
C LEU A 106 -4.16 -22.27 2.50
N LYS A 107 -3.85 -21.74 3.69
CA LYS A 107 -3.04 -22.47 4.69
C LYS A 107 -3.73 -23.74 5.15
N ALA A 108 -5.03 -23.67 5.45
CA ALA A 108 -5.82 -24.84 5.82
C ALA A 108 -5.77 -25.89 4.70
N LEU A 109 -6.02 -25.51 3.45
CA LEU A 109 -5.92 -26.41 2.30
C LEU A 109 -4.51 -27.03 2.17
N SER A 110 -3.45 -26.24 2.29
CA SER A 110 -2.07 -26.76 2.18
C SER A 110 -1.72 -27.79 3.26
N GLY A 111 -2.19 -27.57 4.50
CA GLY A 111 -1.99 -28.52 5.59
C GLY A 111 -2.74 -29.84 5.37
N HIS A 112 -3.94 -29.78 4.80
CA HIS A 112 -4.69 -30.99 4.43
C HIS A 112 -4.02 -31.73 3.27
N VAL A 113 -3.48 -31.01 2.27
CA VAL A 113 -2.80 -31.61 1.12
C VAL A 113 -1.52 -32.34 1.53
N GLN A 114 -0.76 -31.84 2.51
CA GLN A 114 0.39 -32.55 3.06
C GLN A 114 -0.01 -33.82 3.82
N GLY A 115 -1.23 -33.89 4.39
CA GLY A 115 -1.77 -35.10 5.02
C GLY A 115 -2.30 -36.15 4.03
N LEU A 116 -2.54 -35.77 2.77
CA LEU A 116 -3.07 -36.68 1.74
C LEU A 116 -2.06 -37.71 1.24
N THR A 117 -0.76 -37.46 1.44
CA THR A 117 0.28 -38.44 1.11
C THR A 117 0.20 -39.69 1.98
N ASN A 118 -0.59 -39.67 3.06
CA ASN A 118 -0.63 -40.72 4.07
C ASN A 118 -1.97 -41.49 4.13
N SER A 119 -3.08 -40.97 3.58
CA SER A 119 -4.36 -41.70 3.51
C SER A 119 -5.40 -41.02 2.60
N LEU A 120 -6.04 -41.81 1.71
CA LEU A 120 -7.14 -41.38 0.82
C LEU A 120 -8.42 -40.98 1.57
N ASN A 121 -8.66 -41.54 2.76
CA ASN A 121 -9.87 -41.26 3.55
C ASN A 121 -9.91 -39.81 4.08
N THR A 122 -8.75 -39.16 4.19
CA THR A 122 -8.64 -37.75 4.56
C THR A 122 -9.11 -36.81 3.43
N PHE A 123 -9.06 -37.25 2.16
CA PHE A 123 -9.52 -36.46 1.00
C PHE A 123 -11.04 -36.28 0.96
N LEU A 124 -11.79 -37.27 1.47
CA LEU A 124 -13.25 -37.24 1.59
C LEU A 124 -13.73 -36.47 2.82
N SER A 125 -12.82 -35.87 3.59
CA SER A 125 -13.20 -35.06 4.74
C SER A 125 -14.04 -33.86 4.28
N LYS A 126 -15.24 -33.72 4.85
CA LYS A 126 -16.16 -32.60 4.60
C LYS A 126 -15.48 -31.23 4.74
N SER A 127 -14.37 -31.15 5.50
CA SER A 127 -13.56 -29.94 5.70
C SER A 127 -12.85 -29.44 4.44
N ILE A 128 -12.27 -30.31 3.60
CA ILE A 128 -11.57 -29.88 2.36
C ILE A 128 -12.59 -29.31 1.37
N LEU A 129 -13.70 -30.03 1.15
CA LEU A 129 -14.79 -29.57 0.29
C LEU A 129 -15.36 -28.25 0.78
N GLN A 130 -15.51 -28.08 2.10
CA GLN A 130 -15.97 -26.82 2.70
C GLN A 130 -14.95 -25.68 2.50
N CYS A 131 -13.65 -25.94 2.61
CA CYS A 131 -12.61 -24.94 2.33
C CYS A 131 -12.62 -24.50 0.87
N VAL A 132 -12.71 -25.45 -0.07
CA VAL A 132 -12.81 -25.14 -1.52
C VAL A 132 -14.07 -24.34 -1.82
N LYS A 133 -15.22 -24.71 -1.23
CA LYS A 133 -16.47 -23.96 -1.37
C LYS A 133 -16.32 -22.53 -0.87
N GLN A 134 -15.80 -22.33 0.35
CA GLN A 134 -15.57 -20.99 0.89
C GLN A 134 -14.59 -20.17 0.05
N LEU A 135 -13.55 -20.80 -0.49
CA LEU A 135 -12.62 -20.13 -1.38
C LEU A 135 -13.34 -19.66 -2.65
N LYS A 136 -14.15 -20.53 -3.27
CA LYS A 136 -14.97 -20.16 -4.44
C LYS A 136 -15.90 -19.00 -4.14
N ASP A 137 -16.60 -19.03 -3.01
CA ASP A 137 -17.57 -17.99 -2.62
C ASP A 137 -16.88 -16.64 -2.32
N LYS A 138 -15.68 -16.66 -1.74
CA LYS A 138 -14.91 -15.45 -1.42
C LYS A 138 -14.09 -14.90 -2.59
N THR A 139 -13.84 -15.71 -3.62
CA THR A 139 -12.99 -15.33 -4.77
C THR A 139 -13.46 -14.06 -5.50
N PRO A 140 -14.75 -13.89 -5.84
CA PRO A 140 -15.19 -12.69 -6.56
C PRO A 140 -14.95 -11.39 -5.78
N SER A 141 -15.28 -11.39 -4.48
CA SER A 141 -15.03 -10.24 -3.59
C SER A 141 -13.54 -9.98 -3.40
N TYR A 142 -12.73 -11.04 -3.27
CA TYR A 142 -11.27 -10.93 -3.18
C TYR A 142 -10.65 -10.33 -4.45
N LEU A 143 -11.07 -10.80 -5.64
CA LEU A 143 -10.55 -10.28 -6.91
C LEU A 143 -10.93 -8.81 -7.11
N ARG A 144 -12.17 -8.44 -6.77
CA ARG A 144 -12.62 -7.03 -6.79
C ARG A 144 -11.79 -6.17 -5.84
N HIS A 145 -11.55 -6.63 -4.60
CA HIS A 145 -10.70 -5.95 -3.62
C HIS A 145 -9.28 -5.74 -4.15
N VAL A 146 -8.67 -6.77 -4.74
CA VAL A 146 -7.32 -6.67 -5.33
C VAL A 146 -7.31 -5.71 -6.52
N TYR A 147 -8.32 -5.75 -7.37
CA TYR A 147 -8.45 -4.86 -8.53
C TYR A 147 -8.59 -3.39 -8.10
N ILE A 148 -9.53 -3.09 -7.21
CA ILE A 148 -9.76 -1.72 -6.69
C ILE A 148 -8.49 -1.18 -6.06
N LYS A 149 -7.84 -1.96 -5.17
CA LYS A 149 -6.58 -1.56 -4.54
C LYS A 149 -5.51 -1.20 -5.57
N ARG A 150 -5.34 -2.02 -6.62
CA ARG A 150 -4.36 -1.76 -7.69
C ARG A 150 -4.70 -0.49 -8.47
N LYS A 151 -5.96 -0.31 -8.85
CA LYS A 151 -6.39 0.88 -9.59
C LYS A 151 -6.26 2.15 -8.77
N GLN A 152 -6.61 2.12 -7.49
CA GLN A 152 -6.42 3.26 -6.57
C GLN A 152 -4.95 3.61 -6.40
N SER A 153 -4.06 2.61 -6.26
CA SER A 153 -2.62 2.83 -6.16
C SER A 153 -2.04 3.43 -7.44
N GLN A 154 -2.44 2.93 -8.62
CA GLN A 154 -2.03 3.49 -9.91
C GLN A 154 -2.47 4.95 -10.06
N TYR A 155 -3.76 5.20 -9.84
CA TYR A 155 -4.35 6.55 -9.93
C TYR A 155 -3.67 7.54 -8.97
N PHE A 156 -3.35 7.09 -7.75
CA PHE A 156 -2.64 7.91 -6.78
C PHE A 156 -1.23 8.30 -7.22
N GLU A 157 -0.45 7.33 -7.73
CA GLU A 157 0.89 7.63 -8.25
C GLU A 157 0.84 8.51 -9.50
N ASP A 158 -0.18 8.34 -10.35
CA ASP A 158 -0.41 9.19 -11.52
C ASP A 158 -0.70 10.63 -11.10
N ILE A 159 -1.58 10.85 -10.12
CA ILE A 159 -1.86 12.19 -9.57
C ILE A 159 -0.62 12.80 -8.94
N LYS A 160 0.11 12.02 -8.13
CA LYS A 160 1.32 12.49 -7.44
C LYS A 160 2.43 12.89 -8.41
N THR A 161 2.59 12.14 -9.50
CA THR A 161 3.60 12.42 -10.54
C THR A 161 3.19 13.60 -11.42
N ASN A 162 1.91 13.72 -11.76
CA ASN A 162 1.38 14.76 -12.66
C ASN A 162 0.81 15.98 -11.92
N ALA A 163 0.96 16.07 -10.60
CA ALA A 163 0.53 17.22 -9.82
C ALA A 163 1.17 18.49 -10.40
N ARG A 164 0.43 19.60 -10.40
CA ARG A 164 0.94 20.92 -10.81
C ARG A 164 1.34 21.73 -9.57
N ASP A 165 2.02 22.85 -9.76
CA ASP A 165 2.48 23.74 -8.68
C ASP A 165 1.37 24.29 -7.77
N ASN A 166 0.12 24.22 -8.23
CA ASN A 166 -1.07 24.66 -7.50
C ASN A 166 -1.89 23.50 -6.92
N THR A 167 -1.44 22.26 -7.04
CA THR A 167 -2.15 21.08 -6.53
C THR A 167 -1.40 20.50 -5.33
N VAL A 168 -2.16 20.09 -4.31
CA VAL A 168 -1.62 19.43 -3.12
C VAL A 168 -2.26 18.06 -3.03
N VAL A 169 -1.46 17.02 -3.25
CA VAL A 169 -1.92 15.64 -3.07
C VAL A 169 -1.73 15.31 -1.60
N CYS A 170 -2.75 14.79 -0.92
CA CYS A 170 -2.70 14.45 0.49
C CYS A 170 -3.20 13.03 0.73
N GLN A 171 -2.40 12.22 1.41
CA GLN A 171 -2.82 10.91 1.88
C GLN A 171 -3.05 10.97 3.39
N VAL A 172 -4.25 10.58 3.82
CA VAL A 172 -4.61 10.47 5.23
C VAL A 172 -4.65 9.00 5.58
N ASP A 173 -3.81 8.59 6.53
CA ASP A 173 -3.59 7.17 6.83
C ASP A 173 -4.52 6.70 7.95
N TYR A 174 -4.48 7.37 9.10
CA TYR A 174 -5.21 6.96 10.29
C TYR A 174 -5.82 8.13 11.06
N ALA A 175 -6.93 7.85 11.74
CA ALA A 175 -7.58 8.75 12.66
C ALA A 175 -7.85 8.01 13.98
N GLU A 176 -7.33 8.50 15.10
CA GLU A 176 -7.53 7.90 16.42
C GLU A 176 -8.31 8.84 17.33
N ASN A 177 -9.25 8.31 18.11
CA ASN A 177 -9.90 9.08 19.16
C ASN A 177 -9.04 9.04 20.43
N PHE A 178 -8.40 10.15 20.73
CA PHE A 178 -7.63 10.34 21.96
C PHE A 178 -8.55 10.87 23.06
N ALA A 179 -8.64 10.11 24.16
CA ALA A 179 -9.29 10.59 25.37
C ALA A 179 -8.38 11.58 26.08
N MET A 180 -8.84 12.83 26.21
CA MET A 180 -8.06 13.85 26.92
C MET A 180 -8.13 13.61 28.42
N ASP A 181 -6.97 13.32 28.99
CA ASP A 181 -6.76 13.30 30.44
C ASP A 181 -6.10 14.63 30.86
N ASN A 182 -6.63 15.23 31.93
CA ASN A 182 -6.01 16.37 32.57
C ASN A 182 -5.04 15.81 33.63
N GLN A 183 -3.92 16.49 33.82
CA GLN A 183 -3.07 16.21 34.97
C GLN A 183 -3.84 16.57 36.25
N ASP A 184 -3.80 15.69 37.26
CA ASP A 184 -4.49 15.83 38.57
C ASP A 184 -6.04 15.82 38.52
N GLN A 185 -6.66 14.97 37.70
CA GLN A 185 -8.12 14.83 37.67
C GLN A 185 -8.71 14.24 38.97
N ILE A 186 -9.72 14.91 39.53
CA ILE A 186 -10.57 14.37 40.59
C ILE A 186 -11.42 13.19 40.09
N GLN A 187 -11.78 12.26 40.98
CA GLN A 187 -12.49 11.01 40.63
C GLN A 187 -13.81 11.25 39.86
N SER A 188 -14.50 12.37 40.09
CA SER A 188 -15.73 12.72 39.37
C SER A 188 -15.51 13.12 37.91
N ALA A 189 -14.31 13.57 37.53
CA ALA A 189 -13.96 13.90 36.14
C ALA A 189 -13.70 12.67 35.26
N HIS A 190 -13.54 11.48 35.87
CA HIS A 190 -13.24 10.22 35.20
C HIS A 190 -14.35 9.77 34.22
N TRP A 191 -15.61 10.15 34.46
CA TRP A 191 -16.76 9.74 33.63
C TRP A 191 -17.10 10.74 32.51
N GLY A 192 -16.45 11.91 32.48
CA GLY A 192 -16.73 13.00 31.53
C GLY A 192 -15.60 13.25 30.53
N LYS A 193 -14.86 12.21 30.12
CA LYS A 193 -13.69 12.37 29.24
C LYS A 193 -14.11 12.96 27.90
N LYS A 194 -13.42 14.02 27.49
CA LYS A 194 -13.56 14.61 26.16
C LYS A 194 -12.65 13.86 25.20
N PHE A 195 -13.19 13.48 24.06
CA PHE A 195 -12.44 12.83 22.99
C PHE A 195 -12.08 13.86 21.92
N VAL A 196 -10.87 13.76 21.40
CA VAL A 196 -10.43 14.46 20.19
C VAL A 196 -9.93 13.45 19.19
N SER A 197 -10.21 13.67 17.91
CA SER A 197 -9.67 12.81 16.86
C SER A 197 -8.34 13.36 16.37
N ILE A 198 -7.30 12.53 16.42
CA ILE A 198 -5.97 12.83 15.87
C ILE A 198 -5.89 12.17 14.50
N PHE A 199 -5.68 12.97 13.48
CA PHE A 199 -5.46 12.55 12.10
C PHE A 199 -3.98 12.68 11.74
N THR A 200 -3.42 11.64 11.12
CA THR A 200 -2.10 11.71 10.50
C THR A 200 -2.25 11.84 8.99
N ALA A 201 -1.59 12.84 8.42
CA ALA A 201 -1.65 13.12 6.99
C ALA A 201 -0.25 13.36 6.44
N TYR A 202 -0.03 12.96 5.20
CA TYR A 202 1.17 13.30 4.44
C TYR A 202 0.73 14.03 3.18
N ALA A 203 1.30 15.21 2.91
CA ALA A 203 0.94 16.01 1.76
C ALA A 203 2.16 16.31 0.88
N TRP A 204 1.98 16.18 -0.43
CA TRP A 204 2.95 16.54 -1.47
C TRP A 204 2.53 17.86 -2.10
N PHE A 205 3.46 18.82 -2.16
CA PHE A 205 3.21 20.18 -2.66
C PHE A 205 3.97 20.41 -3.97
N GLY A 206 3.25 20.70 -5.06
CA GLY A 206 3.81 21.17 -6.33
C GLY A 206 4.41 20.11 -7.25
N GLY A 207 4.54 20.45 -8.54
CA GLY A 207 4.68 19.50 -9.63
C GLY A 207 6.05 18.84 -9.74
N SER A 208 6.03 17.58 -10.18
CA SER A 208 7.15 16.63 -10.20
C SER A 208 7.62 16.11 -8.83
N GLY A 209 6.69 15.88 -7.89
CA GLY A 209 6.98 15.10 -6.68
C GLY A 209 7.87 15.82 -5.66
N GLY A 210 7.59 17.09 -5.38
CA GLY A 210 8.26 17.86 -4.34
C GLY A 210 8.26 17.17 -2.97
N ASP A 211 9.22 17.55 -2.11
CA ASP A 211 9.38 17.03 -0.75
C ASP A 211 8.05 17.16 0.02
N GLY A 212 7.43 16.01 0.29
CA GLY A 212 6.19 15.98 1.06
C GLY A 212 6.42 16.26 2.54
N GLN A 213 5.36 16.70 3.21
CA GLN A 213 5.37 17.03 4.62
C GLN A 213 4.32 16.21 5.38
N SER A 214 4.73 15.71 6.56
CA SER A 214 3.84 15.05 7.50
C SER A 214 3.14 16.06 8.41
N PHE A 215 1.84 15.86 8.63
CA PHE A 215 0.98 16.65 9.50
C PHE A 215 0.32 15.76 10.55
N GLY A 216 0.30 16.24 11.79
CA GLY A 216 -0.57 15.72 12.86
C GLY A 216 -1.67 16.74 13.11
N LEU A 217 -2.91 16.34 12.95
CA LEU A 217 -4.07 17.24 12.91
C LEU A 217 -5.07 16.82 13.97
N VAL A 218 -5.56 17.76 14.76
CA VAL A 218 -6.49 17.49 15.85
C VAL A 218 -7.86 18.02 15.49
N SER A 219 -8.90 17.20 15.66
CA SER A 219 -10.29 17.55 15.44
C SER A 219 -11.10 17.34 16.71
N ASN A 220 -12.09 18.20 16.91
CA ASN A 220 -13.13 18.03 17.92
C ASN A 220 -14.30 17.16 17.43
N SER A 221 -14.34 16.82 16.13
CA SER A 221 -15.30 15.84 15.59
C SER A 221 -14.76 14.42 15.82
N ILE A 222 -15.57 13.58 16.46
CA ILE A 222 -15.31 12.15 16.68
C ILE A 222 -15.70 11.28 15.48
N THR A 223 -16.29 11.88 14.45
CA THR A 223 -16.60 11.15 13.21
C THR A 223 -15.30 11.04 12.41
N HIS A 224 -14.85 9.81 12.14
CA HIS A 224 -13.66 9.56 11.31
C HIS A 224 -13.92 9.85 9.81
N ASN A 225 -14.79 10.81 9.50
CA ASN A 225 -15.11 11.22 8.15
C ASN A 225 -14.06 12.23 7.67
N LEU A 226 -13.44 11.94 6.53
CA LEU A 226 -12.38 12.79 5.98
C LEU A 226 -12.91 14.17 5.56
N PHE A 227 -14.19 14.29 5.18
CA PHE A 227 -14.79 15.57 4.82
C PHE A 227 -15.13 16.45 6.03
N ASP A 228 -15.41 15.83 7.17
CA ASP A 228 -15.68 16.52 8.44
C ASP A 228 -14.39 16.78 9.24
N SER A 229 -13.27 16.21 8.76
CA SER A 229 -11.99 16.30 9.45
C SER A 229 -11.42 17.72 9.35
N SER A 230 -10.96 18.24 10.49
CA SER A 230 -10.22 19.51 10.62
C SER A 230 -9.02 19.59 9.68
N VAL A 231 -8.55 18.46 9.13
CA VAL A 231 -7.56 18.34 8.07
C VAL A 231 -7.93 19.20 6.86
N PHE A 232 -9.16 19.08 6.36
CA PHE A 232 -9.61 19.83 5.20
C PHE A 232 -9.61 21.35 5.44
N ARG A 233 -10.07 21.76 6.63
CA ARG A 233 -10.13 23.17 7.04
C ARG A 233 -8.73 23.74 7.28
N TYR A 234 -7.83 22.96 7.85
CA TYR A 234 -6.43 23.34 8.07
C TYR A 234 -5.66 23.45 6.75
N LEU A 235 -5.81 22.47 5.84
CA LEU A 235 -5.18 22.52 4.52
C LEU A 235 -5.73 23.69 3.70
N LYS A 236 -7.05 23.89 3.61
CA LYS A 236 -7.62 25.08 2.95
C LYS A 236 -7.17 26.41 3.58
N GLY A 237 -7.00 26.45 4.91
CA GLY A 237 -6.58 27.64 5.63
C GLY A 237 -5.11 28.02 5.40
N ASN A 238 -4.22 27.03 5.35
CA ASN A 238 -2.78 27.25 5.17
C ASN A 238 -2.33 27.26 3.71
N VAL A 239 -3.09 26.64 2.80
CA VAL A 239 -2.81 26.63 1.34
C VAL A 239 -3.29 27.92 0.64
N LYS A 240 -4.04 28.79 1.33
CA LYS A 240 -4.55 30.10 0.83
C LYS A 240 -3.49 31.11 0.34
N LYS A 241 -2.21 30.76 0.25
CA LYS A 241 -1.18 31.56 -0.45
C LYS A 241 -0.90 31.11 -1.89
N ARG A 242 -1.50 30.04 -2.40
CA ARG A 242 -1.38 29.60 -3.81
C ARG A 242 -2.72 29.04 -4.29
N ASP A 243 -3.11 29.43 -5.50
CA ASP A 243 -4.49 29.41 -5.99
C ASP A 243 -5.11 28.01 -6.14
N SER A 244 -6.42 27.93 -5.84
CA SER A 244 -7.39 26.86 -6.17
C SER A 244 -7.06 25.42 -5.73
N VAL A 245 -7.70 24.96 -4.64
CA VAL A 245 -7.76 23.54 -4.23
C VAL A 245 -8.96 22.88 -4.94
N THR A 246 -8.70 21.96 -5.86
CA THR A 246 -9.75 21.16 -6.54
C THR A 246 -9.70 19.73 -6.02
N LEU A 247 -10.81 19.27 -5.45
CA LEU A 247 -10.90 17.98 -4.76
C LEU A 247 -11.18 16.86 -5.74
N GLY A 248 -10.27 15.91 -5.83
CA GLY A 248 -10.51 14.60 -6.46
C GLY A 248 -10.51 13.53 -5.37
N GLN A 249 -11.66 12.92 -5.11
CA GLN A 249 -11.69 11.64 -4.40
C GLN A 249 -11.56 10.50 -5.40
N THR A 250 -11.10 9.35 -4.93
CA THR A 250 -11.25 8.05 -5.60
C THR A 250 -12.71 7.57 -5.64
N GLU A 251 -13.67 8.48 -5.84
CA GLU A 251 -15.12 8.22 -5.92
C GLU A 251 -15.66 8.14 -7.36
N ASP A 252 -14.83 8.39 -8.40
CA ASP A 252 -15.25 8.21 -9.80
C ASP A 252 -15.26 6.72 -10.27
N LEU A 253 -15.39 5.78 -9.34
CA LEU A 253 -15.81 4.42 -9.65
C LEU A 253 -17.29 4.30 -9.29
N PRO A 254 -18.14 3.84 -10.21
CA PRO A 254 -19.56 3.71 -9.94
C PRO A 254 -19.75 2.70 -8.80
N ASP A 255 -20.61 3.10 -7.87
CA ASP A 255 -21.19 2.35 -6.76
C ASP A 255 -20.51 2.46 -5.39
N ASN A 256 -21.37 2.76 -4.42
CA ASN A 256 -21.25 2.94 -2.97
C ASN A 256 -20.54 1.82 -2.17
N GLU A 257 -19.58 1.10 -2.73
CA GLU A 257 -18.95 -0.05 -2.10
C GLU A 257 -17.46 0.17 -1.82
N THR A 258 -17.16 0.51 -0.55
CA THR A 258 -15.87 0.32 0.14
C THR A 258 -14.62 0.77 -0.62
N VAL A 259 -14.30 2.06 -0.50
CA VAL A 259 -12.93 2.54 -0.67
C VAL A 259 -12.00 1.70 0.23
N CYS A 260 -10.98 1.09 -0.36
CA CYS A 260 -9.97 0.36 0.41
C CYS A 260 -9.32 1.34 1.40
N SER A 261 -9.43 1.06 2.71
CA SER A 261 -8.88 1.92 3.76
C SER A 261 -7.37 2.15 3.62
N CYS A 262 -6.68 1.32 2.84
CA CYS A 262 -5.24 1.40 2.61
C CYS A 262 -4.82 2.50 1.62
N THR A 263 -5.75 3.19 0.94
CA THR A 263 -5.40 4.12 -0.16
C THR A 263 -6.41 5.26 -0.27
N LYS A 264 -6.74 5.89 0.87
CA LYS A 264 -7.50 7.14 0.87
C LYS A 264 -6.59 8.31 0.51
N ALA A 265 -6.57 8.63 -0.77
CA ALA A 265 -5.92 9.82 -1.29
C ALA A 265 -6.95 10.94 -1.50
N ILE A 266 -6.59 12.14 -1.08
CA ILE A 266 -7.30 13.38 -1.35
C ILE A 266 -6.41 14.15 -2.33
N THR A 267 -6.97 14.54 -3.48
CA THR A 267 -6.34 15.49 -4.40
C THR A 267 -6.83 16.90 -4.10
#